data_AF-A0A9N9DL83-F1
#
_entry.id   AF-A0A9N9DL83-F1
#
_cell.length_a   1.000
_cell.length_b   1.000
_cell.length_c   1.000
_cell.angle_alpha   90.00
_cell.angle_beta   90.00
_cell.angle_gamma   90.00
#
_symmetry.space_group_name_H-M   'P 1'
#
loop_
_entity.id
_entity.type
_entity.pdbx_description
1 polymer ?
#
loop_
_entity_poly.entity_id
_entity_poly.type
_entity_poly.pdbx_seq_one_letter_code
_entity_poly.pdbx_strand_id
1 'polypeptide(L)'
;MALSLFLCIDNHGASRLVGCALTDDESADAHRWILRQTKQATGNCVPAVIMTDADPALDLAIAEEYEESYAMHCIFHIAQNLPRNLETRLGEQYREFVKDFYITRNALIPEIFERKWVQLIEKYNQPEVVRYLQRTLYSSKRAWARAYTATRFTAGIQTTSRIESYNAQIKRFILNSNVSLLELTEALERSINEESKRAKYKYWKTRFPSTSSATLSQTLFPKLDETLCHFLTPTMLKVQRAEIKNCLNYQASAITQEEIIEYQEFESNTTQFIEDDEDTLQISMNYILKNVDIDRIEETWAIRAVTASRFCHFIILLTDRTHICSCLGL
;
A
#
# COMPACT_ATOMS: atom_id res chain seq x y z
N MET A 1 22.98 0.24 -20.53
CA MET A 1 22.26 -0.93 -20.01
C MET A 1 21.65 -0.59 -18.67
N ALA A 2 20.32 -0.66 -18.59
CA ALA A 2 19.53 -0.49 -17.39
C ALA A 2 19.07 -1.87 -16.88
N LEU A 3 19.11 -2.07 -15.56
CA LEU A 3 18.65 -3.29 -14.90
C LEU A 3 17.31 -3.00 -14.22
N SER A 4 16.25 -3.63 -14.72
CA SER A 4 14.93 -3.62 -14.08
C SER A 4 14.74 -4.88 -13.25
N LEU A 5 14.19 -4.70 -12.04
CA LEU A 5 13.93 -5.79 -11.10
C LEU A 5 12.46 -5.77 -10.68
N PHE A 6 11.83 -6.94 -10.69
CA PHE A 6 10.43 -7.11 -10.27
C PHE A 6 10.39 -7.88 -8.97
N LEU A 7 9.89 -7.22 -7.92
CA LEU A 7 9.65 -7.84 -6.63
C LEU A 7 8.15 -8.02 -6.39
N CYS A 8 7.78 -9.17 -5.84
CA CYS A 8 6.44 -9.40 -5.27
C CYS A 8 6.52 -9.68 -3.77
N ILE A 9 5.37 -9.75 -3.12
CA ILE A 9 5.24 -10.15 -1.71
C ILE A 9 4.60 -11.53 -1.64
N ASP A 10 5.25 -12.45 -0.93
CA ASP A 10 4.68 -13.77 -0.69
C ASP A 10 3.69 -13.78 0.49
N ASN A 11 3.04 -14.93 0.70
CA ASN A 11 2.14 -15.20 1.83
C ASN A 11 2.81 -15.21 3.22
N HIS A 12 4.11 -14.90 3.29
CA HIS A 12 4.86 -14.67 4.53
C HIS A 12 5.28 -13.19 4.69
N GLY A 13 4.80 -12.29 3.82
CA GLY A 13 5.16 -10.87 3.84
C GLY A 13 6.60 -10.58 3.40
N ALA A 14 7.28 -11.56 2.80
CA ALA A 14 8.65 -11.44 2.34
C ALA A 14 8.69 -10.99 0.87
N SER A 15 9.67 -10.12 0.56
CA SER A 15 9.94 -9.71 -0.82
C SER A 15 10.58 -10.86 -1.60
N ARG A 16 10.08 -11.14 -2.80
CA ARG A 16 10.58 -12.17 -3.72
C ARG A 16 10.93 -11.57 -5.07
N LEU A 17 12.14 -11.84 -5.56
CA LEU A 17 12.49 -11.51 -6.94
C LEU A 17 11.79 -12.48 -7.89
N VAL A 18 10.87 -11.94 -8.69
CA VAL A 18 10.07 -12.71 -9.67
C VAL A 18 10.51 -12.50 -11.10
N GLY A 19 11.27 -11.44 -11.37
CA GLY A 19 11.78 -11.14 -12.69
C GLY A 19 12.93 -10.15 -12.65
N CYS A 20 13.81 -10.25 -13.64
CA CYS A 20 14.84 -9.26 -13.92
C CYS A 20 14.94 -9.08 -15.43
N ALA A 21 15.24 -7.86 -15.87
CA ALA A 21 15.46 -7.56 -17.27
C ALA A 21 16.61 -6.58 -17.42
N LEU A 22 17.43 -6.80 -18.44
CA LEU A 22 18.52 -5.92 -18.81
C LEU A 22 18.20 -5.33 -20.18
N THR A 23 18.05 -4.02 -20.26
CA THR A 23 17.72 -3.29 -21.49
C THR A 23 18.78 -2.25 -21.78
N ASP A 24 18.84 -1.73 -23.01
CA ASP A 24 19.82 -0.70 -23.35
C ASP A 24 19.51 0.65 -22.69
N ASP A 25 18.21 0.96 -22.55
CA ASP A 25 17.65 2.17 -21.97
C ASP A 25 16.40 1.90 -21.10
N GLU A 26 15.83 2.98 -20.56
CA GLU A 26 14.59 3.02 -19.77
C GLU A 26 13.45 3.68 -20.58
N SER A 27 13.39 3.38 -21.89
CA SER A 27 12.33 3.91 -22.75
C SER A 27 10.98 3.22 -22.50
N ALA A 28 9.89 3.84 -22.95
CA ALA A 28 8.55 3.24 -22.91
C ALA A 28 8.49 1.91 -23.68
N ASP A 29 9.23 1.80 -24.80
CA ASP A 29 9.33 0.55 -25.58
C ASP A 29 10.06 -0.55 -24.81
N ALA A 30 11.15 -0.20 -24.10
CA ALA A 30 11.84 -1.13 -23.22
C ALA A 30 10.90 -1.62 -22.11
N HIS A 31 10.19 -0.72 -21.42
CA HIS A 31 9.23 -1.09 -20.38
C HIS A 31 8.08 -1.96 -20.90
N ARG A 32 7.50 -1.64 -22.06
CA ARG A 32 6.49 -2.48 -22.72
C ARG A 32 7.02 -3.90 -22.96
N TRP A 33 8.22 -3.99 -23.54
CA TRP A 33 8.82 -5.29 -23.83
C TRP A 33 9.04 -6.08 -22.53
N ILE A 34 9.60 -5.45 -21.50
CA ILE A 34 9.84 -6.09 -20.19
C ILE A 34 8.52 -6.63 -19.60
N LEU A 35 7.46 -5.83 -19.60
CA LEU A 35 6.16 -6.23 -19.05
C LEU A 35 5.55 -7.38 -19.87
N ARG A 36 5.61 -7.33 -21.21
CA ARG A 36 5.15 -8.43 -22.08
C ARG A 36 5.88 -9.74 -21.78
N GLN A 37 7.21 -9.69 -21.68
CA GLN A 37 8.00 -10.90 -21.40
C GLN A 37 7.71 -11.43 -19.99
N THR A 38 7.59 -10.54 -19.01
CA THR A 38 7.27 -10.92 -17.63
C THR A 38 5.89 -11.60 -17.56
N LYS A 39 4.87 -11.01 -18.20
CA LYS A 39 3.53 -11.59 -18.29
C LYS A 39 3.53 -12.98 -18.93
N GLN A 40 4.26 -13.17 -20.02
CA GLN A 40 4.38 -14.47 -20.66
C GLN A 40 5.07 -15.50 -19.75
N ALA A 41 6.17 -15.10 -19.09
CA ALA A 41 6.93 -15.96 -18.20
C ALA A 41 6.13 -16.38 -16.94
N THR A 42 5.19 -15.55 -16.48
CA THR A 42 4.34 -15.84 -15.31
C THR A 42 3.02 -16.52 -15.67
N GLY A 43 2.88 -17.05 -16.89
CA GLY A 43 1.66 -17.73 -17.32
C GLY A 43 0.48 -16.77 -17.54
N ASN A 44 0.76 -15.56 -18.03
CA ASN A 44 -0.18 -14.46 -18.21
C ASN A 44 -0.79 -13.93 -16.90
N CYS A 45 -0.11 -14.13 -15.78
CA CYS A 45 -0.52 -13.58 -14.50
C CYS A 45 -0.27 -12.07 -14.47
N VAL A 46 -1.33 -11.30 -14.20
CA VAL A 46 -1.29 -9.84 -14.08
C VAL A 46 -1.54 -9.48 -12.61
N PRO A 47 -0.65 -8.70 -11.96
CA PRO A 47 -0.85 -8.28 -10.58
C PRO A 47 -2.01 -7.29 -10.48
N ALA A 48 -2.77 -7.32 -9.39
CA ALA A 48 -3.83 -6.33 -9.15
C ALA A 48 -3.28 -4.89 -8.98
N VAL A 49 -2.06 -4.78 -8.45
CA VAL A 49 -1.41 -3.51 -8.12
C VAL A 49 0.06 -3.57 -8.52
N ILE A 50 0.55 -2.49 -9.13
CA ILE A 50 1.98 -2.25 -9.36
C ILE A 50 2.38 -0.95 -8.68
N MET A 51 3.44 -0.97 -7.88
CA MET A 51 4.01 0.21 -7.25
C MET A 51 5.21 0.71 -8.07
N THR A 52 5.18 1.98 -8.49
CA THR A 52 6.22 2.64 -9.31
C THR A 52 6.72 3.91 -8.61
N ASP A 53 7.82 4.48 -9.08
CA ASP A 53 8.35 5.78 -8.66
C ASP A 53 7.78 6.97 -9.45
N ALA A 54 6.65 6.77 -10.13
CA ALA A 54 5.98 7.74 -11.00
C ALA A 54 6.73 8.07 -12.31
N ASP A 55 7.47 7.11 -12.86
CA ASP A 55 8.04 7.23 -14.19
C ASP A 55 6.94 7.20 -15.28
N PRO A 56 6.81 8.26 -16.11
CA PRO A 56 5.75 8.33 -17.12
C PRO A 56 5.83 7.27 -18.22
N ALA A 57 7.04 6.79 -18.54
CA ALA A 57 7.23 5.77 -19.58
C ALA A 57 6.79 4.38 -19.07
N LEU A 58 7.08 4.08 -17.80
CA LEU A 58 6.60 2.88 -17.12
C LEU A 58 5.10 2.92 -16.87
N ASP A 59 4.54 4.05 -16.45
CA ASP A 59 3.09 4.21 -16.25
C ASP A 59 2.32 3.94 -17.56
N LEU A 60 2.82 4.47 -18.69
CA LEU A 60 2.26 4.20 -20.01
C LEU A 60 2.35 2.71 -20.37
N ALA A 61 3.52 2.09 -20.15
CA ALA A 61 3.71 0.67 -20.45
C ALA A 61 2.81 -0.23 -19.58
N ILE A 62 2.58 0.11 -18.31
CA ILE A 62 1.64 -0.61 -17.43
C ILE A 62 0.22 -0.49 -17.97
N ALA A 63 -0.21 0.72 -18.35
CA ALA A 63 -1.55 0.95 -18.88
C ALA A 63 -1.83 0.16 -20.18
N GLU A 64 -0.81 -0.08 -21.01
CA GLU A 64 -0.94 -0.80 -22.27
C GLU A 64 -0.83 -2.32 -22.13
N GLU A 65 0.08 -2.83 -21.29
CA GLU A 65 0.34 -4.27 -21.20
C GLU A 65 -0.48 -4.96 -20.10
N TYR A 66 -0.77 -4.22 -19.03
CA TYR A 66 -1.32 -4.67 -17.77
C TYR A 66 -2.59 -3.86 -17.46
N GLU A 67 -3.53 -3.82 -18.39
CA GLU A 67 -4.77 -3.01 -18.33
C GLU A 67 -5.58 -3.19 -17.02
N GLU A 68 -5.52 -4.38 -16.41
CA GLU A 68 -6.20 -4.71 -15.15
C GLU A 68 -5.43 -4.28 -13.90
N SER A 69 -4.12 -3.98 -14.03
CA SER A 69 -3.29 -3.55 -12.92
C SER A 69 -3.54 -2.09 -12.58
N TYR A 70 -3.64 -1.82 -11.28
CA TYR A 70 -3.65 -0.47 -10.77
C TYR A 70 -2.21 0.02 -10.51
N ALA A 71 -1.74 0.98 -11.32
CA ALA A 71 -0.46 1.64 -11.10
C ALA A 71 -0.58 2.64 -9.92
N MET A 72 0.23 2.44 -8.89
CA MET A 72 0.35 3.34 -7.75
C MET A 72 1.74 3.96 -7.68
N HIS A 73 1.79 5.22 -7.31
CA HIS A 73 3.05 5.94 -7.14
C HIS A 73 3.50 5.89 -5.69
N CYS A 74 4.78 5.62 -5.53
CA CYS A 74 5.48 5.60 -4.26
C CYS A 74 5.41 6.98 -3.59
N ILE A 75 4.75 7.06 -2.44
CA ILE A 75 4.59 8.33 -1.72
C ILE A 75 5.95 8.87 -1.23
N PHE A 76 6.91 8.00 -0.95
CA PHE A 76 8.25 8.39 -0.55
C PHE A 76 8.98 9.15 -1.67
N HIS A 77 8.88 8.69 -2.92
CA HIS A 77 9.46 9.40 -4.07
C HIS A 77 8.77 10.74 -4.32
N ILE A 78 7.44 10.80 -4.18
CA ILE A 78 6.70 12.07 -4.23
C ILE A 78 7.24 13.02 -3.16
N ALA A 79 7.36 12.55 -1.91
CA ALA A 79 7.87 13.35 -0.79
C ALA A 79 9.31 13.83 -1.00
N GLN A 80 10.17 13.03 -1.64
CA GLN A 80 11.52 13.45 -2.04
C GLN A 80 11.53 14.50 -3.15
N ASN A 81 10.56 14.46 -4.05
CA ASN A 81 10.45 15.38 -5.17
C ASN A 81 9.81 16.73 -4.78
N LEU A 82 8.98 16.77 -3.72
CA LEU A 82 8.40 18.01 -3.20
C LEU A 82 9.47 19.08 -2.88
N PRO A 83 10.52 18.84 -2.06
CA PRO A 83 11.49 19.87 -1.72
C PRO A 83 12.30 20.31 -2.94
N ARG A 84 12.70 19.35 -3.80
CA ARG A 84 13.47 19.62 -5.01
C ARG A 84 12.79 20.61 -5.95
N ASN A 85 11.46 20.55 -6.04
CA ASN A 85 10.68 21.38 -6.96
C ASN A 85 10.09 22.63 -6.29
N LEU A 86 9.80 22.59 -4.98
CA LEU A 86 8.96 23.58 -4.33
C LEU A 86 9.63 24.33 -3.16
N GLU A 87 10.67 23.78 -2.52
CA GLU A 87 11.24 24.37 -1.29
C GLU A 87 11.81 25.77 -1.54
N THR A 88 12.65 25.92 -2.56
CA THR A 88 13.22 27.24 -2.91
C THR A 88 12.16 28.23 -3.42
N ARG A 89 11.06 27.73 -4.00
CA ARG A 89 9.98 28.56 -4.57
C ARG A 89 9.03 29.07 -3.50
N LEU A 90 8.78 28.28 -2.47
CA LEU A 90 7.88 28.59 -1.36
C LEU A 90 8.58 29.24 -0.17
N GLY A 91 9.90 29.05 -0.03
CA GLY A 91 10.69 29.64 1.06
C GLY A 91 10.12 29.27 2.44
N GLU A 92 9.82 30.28 3.26
CA GLU A 92 9.26 30.09 4.61
C GLU A 92 7.91 29.35 4.62
N GLN A 93 7.13 29.46 3.53
CA GLN A 93 5.83 28.82 3.41
C GLN A 93 5.92 27.31 3.15
N TYR A 94 7.11 26.77 2.81
CA TYR A 94 7.27 25.37 2.43
C TYR A 94 6.82 24.41 3.53
N ARG A 95 7.14 24.72 4.80
CA ARG A 95 6.76 23.86 5.94
C ARG A 95 5.25 23.79 6.13
N GLU A 96 4.55 24.89 5.89
CA GLU A 96 3.09 24.93 5.94
C GLU A 96 2.48 24.20 4.75
N PHE A 97 3.04 24.41 3.55
CA PHE A 97 2.64 23.72 2.34
C PHE A 97 2.70 22.20 2.50
N VAL A 98 3.78 21.66 3.08
CA VAL A 98 3.91 20.22 3.30
C VAL A 98 2.78 19.68 4.18
N LYS A 99 2.38 20.43 5.22
CA LYS A 99 1.26 20.03 6.09
C LYS A 99 -0.05 20.02 5.31
N ASP A 100 -0.33 21.10 4.58
CA ASP A 100 -1.56 21.22 3.80
C ASP A 100 -1.62 20.18 2.66
N PHE A 101 -0.47 19.86 2.06
CA PHE A 101 -0.33 18.82 1.06
C PHE A 101 -0.69 17.45 1.64
N TYR A 102 -0.17 17.07 2.81
CA TYR A 102 -0.52 15.79 3.45
C TYR A 102 -1.98 15.73 3.88
N ILE A 103 -2.53 16.83 4.43
CA ILE A 103 -3.96 16.92 4.75
C ILE A 103 -4.84 16.71 3.50
N THR A 104 -4.42 17.29 2.36
CA THR A 104 -5.10 17.13 1.08
C THR A 104 -4.96 15.69 0.56
N ARG A 105 -3.75 15.14 0.56
CA ARG A 105 -3.41 13.78 0.10
C ARG A 105 -4.15 12.71 0.89
N ASN A 106 -4.30 12.91 2.20
CA ASN A 106 -4.93 11.98 3.14
C ASN A 106 -6.47 12.05 3.12
N ALA A 107 -7.07 12.89 2.28
CA ALA A 107 -8.52 12.87 2.07
C ALA A 107 -8.96 11.49 1.56
N LEU A 108 -9.99 10.92 2.19
CA LEU A 108 -10.52 9.59 1.88
C LEU A 108 -11.69 9.63 0.88
N ILE A 109 -12.17 10.83 0.55
CA ILE A 109 -13.31 11.08 -0.33
C ILE A 109 -12.81 11.93 -1.52
N PRO A 110 -13.06 11.51 -2.78
CA PRO A 110 -12.65 12.27 -3.96
C PRO A 110 -13.13 13.72 -3.96
N GLU A 111 -14.39 13.97 -3.58
CA GLU A 111 -14.97 15.30 -3.53
C GLU A 111 -14.27 16.21 -2.49
N ILE A 112 -13.85 15.65 -1.36
CA ILE A 112 -13.06 16.37 -0.34
C ILE A 112 -11.65 16.62 -0.86
N PHE A 113 -11.03 15.64 -1.52
CA PHE A 113 -9.72 15.81 -2.16
C PHE A 113 -9.75 16.97 -3.16
N GLU A 114 -10.72 17.00 -4.10
CA GLU A 114 -10.81 18.06 -5.11
C GLU A 114 -11.00 19.43 -4.46
N ARG A 115 -11.85 19.54 -3.43
CA ARG A 115 -12.05 20.79 -2.68
C ARG A 115 -10.75 21.26 -2.01
N LYS A 116 -10.06 20.37 -1.28
CA LYS A 116 -8.79 20.69 -0.59
C LYS A 116 -7.68 21.01 -1.60
N TRP A 117 -7.68 20.34 -2.74
CA TRP A 117 -6.73 20.60 -3.81
C TRP A 117 -6.89 22.01 -4.39
N VAL A 118 -8.12 22.44 -4.65
CA VAL A 118 -8.39 23.83 -5.09
C VAL A 118 -7.90 24.83 -4.06
N GLN A 119 -8.21 24.61 -2.77
CA GLN A 119 -7.73 25.48 -1.68
C GLN A 119 -6.20 25.51 -1.58
N LEU A 120 -5.54 24.38 -1.78
CA LEU A 120 -4.07 24.29 -1.80
C LEU A 120 -3.48 25.13 -2.94
N ILE A 121 -4.05 25.04 -4.14
CA ILE A 121 -3.61 25.82 -5.31
C ILE A 121 -3.85 27.32 -5.10
N GLU A 122 -4.99 27.71 -4.55
CA GLU A 122 -5.33 29.11 -4.27
C GLU A 122 -4.40 29.72 -3.21
N LYS A 123 -4.05 28.94 -2.18
CA LYS A 123 -3.13 29.37 -1.12
C LYS A 123 -1.68 29.51 -1.62
N TYR A 124 -1.23 28.58 -2.47
CA TYR A 124 0.13 28.51 -3.00
C TYR A 124 0.20 28.85 -4.50
N ASN A 125 -0.34 30.04 -4.85
CA ASN A 125 -0.62 30.43 -6.23
C ASN A 125 0.60 31.00 -7.01
N GLN A 126 1.82 30.64 -6.64
CA GLN A 126 3.00 31.03 -7.43
C GLN A 126 3.00 30.25 -8.77
N PRO A 127 3.24 30.90 -9.93
CA PRO A 127 3.08 30.24 -11.24
C PRO A 127 3.84 28.92 -11.41
N GLU A 128 5.09 28.88 -10.94
CA GLU A 128 5.94 27.67 -11.01
C GLU A 128 5.45 26.56 -10.07
N VAL A 129 4.94 26.92 -8.88
CA VAL A 129 4.38 25.98 -7.90
C VAL A 129 3.11 25.36 -8.47
N VAL A 130 2.16 26.20 -8.93
CA VAL A 130 0.90 25.75 -9.54
C VAL A 130 1.17 24.86 -10.76
N ARG A 131 2.14 25.23 -11.60
CA ARG A 131 2.53 24.43 -12.76
C ARG A 131 2.99 23.02 -12.36
N TYR A 132 3.86 22.89 -11.36
CA TYR A 132 4.30 21.58 -10.87
C TYR A 132 3.14 20.79 -10.27
N LEU A 133 2.35 21.41 -9.39
CA LEU A 133 1.22 20.76 -8.74
C LEU A 133 0.20 20.24 -9.77
N GLN A 134 -0.19 21.07 -10.74
CA GLN A 134 -1.19 20.69 -11.75
C GLN A 134 -0.67 19.69 -12.78
N ARG A 135 0.54 19.90 -13.32
CA ARG A 135 1.04 19.07 -14.42
C ARG A 135 1.62 17.73 -13.95
N THR A 136 2.23 17.71 -12.76
CA THR A 136 2.93 16.52 -12.27
C THR A 136 2.09 15.75 -11.27
N LEU A 137 1.55 16.40 -10.24
CA LEU A 137 0.85 15.70 -9.17
C LEU A 137 -0.64 15.49 -9.49
N TYR A 138 -1.35 16.52 -9.95
CA TYR A 138 -2.78 16.41 -10.19
C TYR A 138 -3.12 15.48 -11.36
N SER A 139 -2.31 15.47 -12.41
CA SER A 139 -2.46 14.59 -13.58
C SER A 139 -2.44 13.10 -13.17
N SER A 140 -1.64 12.74 -12.17
CA SER A 140 -1.54 11.38 -11.64
C SER A 140 -2.25 11.19 -10.30
N LYS A 141 -3.16 12.09 -9.88
CA LYS A 141 -3.83 12.05 -8.55
C LYS A 141 -4.42 10.69 -8.17
N ARG A 142 -4.90 9.93 -9.15
CA ARG A 142 -5.44 8.58 -8.95
C ARG A 142 -4.39 7.59 -8.46
N ALA A 143 -3.13 7.74 -8.87
CA ALA A 143 -2.05 6.83 -8.53
C ALA A 143 -1.49 7.05 -7.11
N TRP A 144 -1.72 8.19 -6.45
CA TRP A 144 -1.07 8.50 -5.15
C TRP A 144 -1.98 9.06 -4.06
N ALA A 145 -3.09 9.73 -4.38
CA ALA A 145 -3.97 10.30 -3.37
C ALA A 145 -4.85 9.22 -2.73
N ARG A 146 -5.03 9.28 -1.41
CA ARG A 146 -5.72 8.23 -0.64
C ARG A 146 -7.16 8.04 -1.09
N ALA A 147 -7.84 9.10 -1.48
CA ALA A 147 -9.20 9.07 -2.03
C ALA A 147 -9.37 8.09 -3.21
N TYR A 148 -8.28 7.76 -3.91
CA TYR A 148 -8.29 6.85 -5.06
C TYR A 148 -7.52 5.54 -4.81
N THR A 149 -6.54 5.56 -3.90
CA THR A 149 -5.67 4.39 -3.63
C THR A 149 -6.10 3.57 -2.41
N ALA A 150 -6.99 4.10 -1.55
CA ALA A 150 -7.39 3.46 -0.30
C ALA A 150 -8.03 2.08 -0.45
N THR A 151 -8.53 1.73 -1.63
CA THR A 151 -9.28 0.49 -1.88
C THR A 151 -8.48 -0.58 -2.60
N ARG A 152 -7.17 -0.38 -2.69
CA ARG A 152 -6.26 -1.22 -3.45
C ARG A 152 -5.34 -1.99 -2.51
N PHE A 153 -5.41 -3.32 -2.58
CA PHE A 153 -4.65 -4.16 -1.68
C PHE A 153 -3.17 -4.06 -2.00
N THR A 154 -2.38 -3.51 -1.08
CA THR A 154 -0.93 -3.35 -1.29
C THR A 154 -0.08 -4.29 -0.44
N ALA A 155 -0.68 -5.18 0.35
CA ALA A 155 0.03 -5.96 1.36
C ALA A 155 0.92 -5.09 2.29
N GLY A 156 0.46 -3.85 2.57
CA GLY A 156 1.19 -2.87 3.38
C GLY A 156 2.34 -2.16 2.65
N ILE A 157 2.45 -2.30 1.32
CA ILE A 157 3.45 -1.56 0.53
C ILE A 157 2.91 -0.17 0.20
N GLN A 158 3.67 0.84 0.57
CA GLN A 158 3.44 2.24 0.17
C GLN A 158 4.69 2.89 -0.42
N THR A 159 5.83 2.21 -0.27
CA THR A 159 7.13 2.69 -0.68
C THR A 159 7.87 1.63 -1.48
N THR A 160 8.76 2.10 -2.34
CA THR A 160 9.76 1.30 -3.06
C THR A 160 10.94 0.89 -2.18
N SER A 161 10.87 1.09 -0.85
CA SER A 161 11.95 0.73 0.09
C SER A 161 12.43 -0.72 -0.05
N ARG A 162 11.52 -1.65 -0.37
CA ARG A 162 11.85 -3.07 -0.59
C ARG A 162 12.71 -3.26 -1.85
N ILE A 163 12.38 -2.58 -2.95
CA ILE A 163 13.15 -2.65 -4.19
C ILE A 163 14.48 -1.92 -4.06
N GLU A 164 14.49 -0.78 -3.37
CA GLU A 164 15.72 -0.03 -3.06
C GLU A 164 16.67 -0.85 -2.18
N SER A 165 16.16 -1.56 -1.18
CA SER A 165 16.94 -2.46 -0.34
C SER A 165 17.54 -3.62 -1.14
N TYR A 166 16.76 -4.20 -2.06
CA TYR A 166 17.23 -5.28 -2.95
C TYR A 166 18.29 -4.78 -3.94
N ASN A 167 18.06 -3.61 -4.55
CA ASN A 167 19.04 -2.91 -5.38
C ASN A 167 20.34 -2.64 -4.62
N ALA A 168 20.26 -2.20 -3.37
CA ALA A 168 21.43 -1.99 -2.52
C ALA A 168 22.16 -3.31 -2.22
N GLN A 169 21.45 -4.43 -2.05
CA GLN A 169 22.05 -5.75 -1.88
C GLN A 169 22.83 -6.17 -3.14
N ILE A 170 22.26 -6.01 -4.33
CA ILE A 170 22.94 -6.32 -5.60
C ILE A 170 24.18 -5.42 -5.76
N LYS A 171 24.06 -4.11 -5.52
CA LYS A 171 25.17 -3.15 -5.56
C LYS A 171 26.31 -3.49 -4.58
N ARG A 172 26.06 -4.24 -3.51
CA ARG A 172 27.12 -4.74 -2.62
C ARG A 172 27.89 -5.92 -3.21
N PHE A 173 27.28 -6.68 -4.12
CA PHE A 173 27.94 -7.77 -4.83
C PHE A 173 28.70 -7.27 -6.05
N ILE A 174 28.10 -6.33 -6.80
CA ILE A 174 28.72 -5.66 -7.95
C ILE A 174 29.22 -4.27 -7.53
N LEU A 175 30.48 -4.19 -7.11
CA LEU A 175 31.11 -3.00 -6.50
C LEU A 175 30.98 -1.70 -7.33
N ASN A 176 30.80 -1.79 -8.65
CA ASN A 176 30.58 -0.67 -9.56
C ASN A 176 29.76 -1.10 -10.79
N SER A 177 29.48 -0.15 -11.69
CA SER A 177 28.67 -0.38 -12.90
C SER A 177 29.45 -0.96 -14.09
N ASN A 178 30.76 -1.15 -13.98
CA ASN A 178 31.62 -1.73 -15.02
C ASN A 178 31.90 -3.21 -14.70
N VAL A 179 30.85 -4.02 -14.72
CA VAL A 179 30.88 -5.45 -14.43
C VAL A 179 30.46 -6.24 -15.67
N SER A 180 31.00 -7.45 -15.80
CA SER A 180 30.57 -8.38 -16.83
C SER A 180 29.14 -8.87 -16.59
N LEU A 181 28.47 -9.33 -17.65
CA LEU A 181 27.15 -9.95 -17.53
C LEU A 181 27.19 -11.19 -16.62
N LEU A 182 28.30 -11.94 -16.65
CA LEU A 182 28.49 -13.10 -15.78
C LEU A 182 28.48 -12.71 -14.30
N GLU A 183 29.26 -11.69 -13.92
CA GLU A 183 29.30 -11.19 -12.53
C GLU A 183 27.94 -10.66 -12.08
N LEU A 184 27.19 -10.00 -12.99
CA LEU A 184 25.83 -9.55 -12.70
C LEU A 184 24.89 -10.75 -12.46
N THR A 185 24.93 -11.77 -13.32
CA THR A 185 24.13 -12.99 -13.15
C THR A 185 24.48 -13.71 -11.85
N GLU A 186 25.76 -13.84 -11.52
CA GLU A 186 26.22 -14.43 -10.25
C GLU A 186 25.72 -13.62 -9.04
N ALA A 187 25.71 -12.30 -9.13
CA ALA A 187 25.16 -11.44 -8.07
C ALA A 187 23.65 -11.60 -7.90
N LEU A 188 22.90 -11.72 -9.00
CA LEU A 188 21.45 -11.98 -8.97
C LEU A 188 21.16 -13.37 -8.37
N GLU A 189 21.84 -14.41 -8.83
CA GLU A 189 21.71 -15.77 -8.30
C GLU A 189 22.07 -15.83 -6.81
N ARG A 190 23.14 -15.14 -6.40
CA ARG A 190 23.51 -15.02 -4.98
C ARG A 190 22.39 -14.36 -4.17
N SER A 191 21.77 -13.31 -4.70
CA SER A 191 20.67 -12.60 -4.03
C SER A 191 19.47 -13.53 -3.82
N ILE A 192 19.07 -14.26 -4.86
CA ILE A 192 17.99 -15.27 -4.81
C ILE A 192 18.32 -16.39 -3.82
N ASN A 193 19.58 -16.85 -3.79
CA ASN A 193 20.04 -17.89 -2.88
C ASN A 193 20.02 -17.43 -1.41
N GLU A 194 20.46 -16.20 -1.13
CA GLU A 194 20.38 -15.63 0.22
C GLU A 194 18.91 -15.45 0.67
N GLU A 195 18.04 -15.03 -0.24
CA GLU A 195 16.61 -14.89 -0.02
C GLU A 195 15.96 -16.25 0.33
N SER A 196 16.31 -17.29 -0.42
CA SER A 196 15.87 -18.68 -0.19
C SER A 196 16.38 -19.25 1.13
N LYS A 197 17.65 -18.99 1.47
CA LYS A 197 18.24 -19.39 2.76
C LYS A 197 17.51 -18.70 3.93
N ARG A 198 17.24 -17.40 3.83
CA ARG A 198 16.48 -16.64 4.84
C ARG A 198 15.05 -17.18 5.00
N ALA A 199 14.39 -17.53 3.90
CA ALA A 199 13.05 -18.13 3.93
C ALA A 199 13.05 -19.47 4.67
N LYS A 200 13.99 -20.37 4.32
CA LYS A 200 14.16 -21.66 5.01
C LYS A 200 14.47 -21.48 6.50
N TYR A 201 15.34 -20.54 6.85
CA TYR A 201 15.66 -20.24 8.24
C TYR A 201 14.45 -19.71 9.03
N LYS A 202 13.67 -18.79 8.44
CA LYS A 202 12.42 -18.29 9.07
C LYS A 202 11.43 -19.44 9.29
N TYR A 203 11.21 -20.27 8.28
CA TYR A 203 10.34 -21.44 8.38
C TYR A 203 10.81 -22.42 9.46
N TRP A 204 12.11 -22.75 9.47
CA TRP A 204 12.73 -23.58 10.49
C TRP A 204 12.51 -22.99 11.89
N LYS A 205 12.75 -21.69 12.08
CA LYS A 205 12.55 -20.98 13.36
C LYS A 205 11.09 -21.03 13.82
N THR A 206 10.13 -20.93 12.90
CA THR A 206 8.69 -21.05 13.24
C THR A 206 8.25 -22.47 13.58
N ARG A 207 9.04 -23.49 13.23
CA ARG A 207 8.72 -24.91 13.49
C ARG A 207 9.13 -25.37 14.88
N PHE A 208 10.04 -24.65 15.56
CA PHE A 208 10.32 -24.93 16.96
C PHE A 208 9.13 -24.48 17.79
N PRO A 209 8.54 -25.37 18.62
CA PRO A 209 7.59 -24.95 19.62
C PRO A 209 8.32 -24.00 20.56
N SER A 210 8.11 -22.70 20.42
CA SER A 210 8.32 -21.81 21.54
C SER A 210 7.33 -22.26 22.62
N THR A 211 7.84 -22.60 23.80
CA THR A 211 7.06 -22.89 25.01
C THR A 211 6.34 -21.62 25.45
N SER A 212 5.38 -21.17 24.65
CA SER A 212 4.49 -20.08 25.00
C SER A 212 3.29 -20.67 25.70
N SER A 213 2.92 -20.10 26.84
CA SER A 213 1.60 -20.29 27.43
C SER A 213 0.51 -20.18 26.37
N ALA A 214 -0.61 -20.89 26.54
CA ALA A 214 -1.75 -20.81 25.62
C ALA A 214 -2.05 -19.33 25.31
N THR A 215 -2.00 -19.00 24.02
CA THR A 215 -2.23 -17.61 23.60
C THR A 215 -3.67 -17.22 23.91
N LEU A 216 -3.92 -15.94 24.17
CA LEU A 216 -5.26 -15.44 24.48
C LEU A 216 -6.30 -15.86 23.41
N SER A 217 -5.88 -15.93 22.14
CA SER A 217 -6.68 -16.46 21.03
C SER A 217 -7.11 -17.92 21.23
N GLN A 218 -6.19 -18.78 21.69
CA GLN A 218 -6.47 -20.20 21.96
C GLN A 218 -7.39 -20.39 23.17
N THR A 219 -7.33 -19.49 24.15
CA THR A 219 -8.16 -19.56 25.36
C THR A 219 -9.57 -19.03 25.11
N LEU A 220 -9.71 -17.88 24.45
CA LEU A 220 -11.01 -17.22 24.26
C LEU A 220 -11.72 -17.66 22.98
N PHE A 221 -10.97 -18.01 21.93
CA PHE A 221 -11.51 -18.33 20.60
C PHE A 221 -10.91 -19.62 20.03
N PRO A 222 -10.98 -20.77 20.73
CA PRO A 222 -10.30 -22.00 20.34
C PRO A 222 -10.70 -22.52 18.96
N LYS A 223 -12.01 -22.50 18.63
CA LYS A 223 -12.52 -22.96 17.33
C LYS A 223 -12.05 -22.08 16.18
N LEU A 224 -11.94 -20.77 16.41
CA LEU A 224 -11.43 -19.82 15.43
C LEU A 224 -9.94 -20.07 15.20
N ASP A 225 -9.15 -20.19 16.26
CA ASP A 225 -7.70 -20.46 16.16
C ASP A 225 -7.41 -21.77 15.42
N GLU A 226 -8.19 -22.83 15.68
CA GLU A 226 -8.08 -24.11 14.97
C GLU A 226 -8.34 -23.94 13.46
N THR A 227 -9.40 -23.21 13.11
CA THR A 227 -9.74 -22.91 11.70
C THR A 227 -8.62 -22.10 11.04
N LEU A 228 -8.14 -21.04 11.70
CA LEU A 228 -7.05 -20.22 11.19
C LEU A 228 -5.79 -21.07 10.95
N CYS A 229 -5.47 -22.00 11.84
CA CYS A 229 -4.31 -22.89 11.70
C CYS A 229 -4.38 -23.80 10.48
N HIS A 230 -5.59 -24.10 9.99
CA HIS A 230 -5.78 -24.89 8.78
C HIS A 230 -5.46 -24.11 7.49
N PHE A 231 -5.79 -22.81 7.46
CA PHE A 231 -5.71 -22.00 6.24
C PHE A 231 -4.52 -21.03 6.18
N LEU A 232 -3.96 -20.63 7.32
CA LEU A 232 -2.97 -19.56 7.37
C LEU A 232 -1.55 -20.08 7.60
N THR A 233 -0.58 -19.35 7.02
CA THR A 233 0.84 -19.59 7.29
C THR A 233 1.18 -19.21 8.74
N PRO A 234 2.24 -19.78 9.34
CA PRO A 234 2.68 -19.39 10.70
C PRO A 234 2.90 -17.88 10.87
N THR A 235 3.34 -17.19 9.81
CA THR A 235 3.52 -15.74 9.83
C THR A 235 2.18 -15.02 9.92
N MET A 236 1.19 -15.40 9.09
CA MET A 236 -0.15 -14.81 9.11
C MET A 236 -0.90 -15.14 10.41
N LEU A 237 -0.73 -16.35 10.95
CA LEU A 237 -1.26 -16.73 12.26
C LEU A 237 -0.76 -15.82 13.38
N LYS A 238 0.53 -15.44 13.35
CA LYS A 238 1.08 -14.52 14.34
C LYS A 238 0.40 -13.16 14.28
N VAL A 239 0.14 -12.64 13.08
CA VAL A 239 -0.56 -11.36 12.87
C VAL A 239 -2.00 -11.47 13.38
N GLN A 240 -2.74 -12.49 12.93
CA GLN A 240 -4.13 -12.71 13.35
C GLN A 240 -4.29 -12.91 14.85
N ARG A 241 -3.40 -13.66 15.50
CA ARG A 241 -3.43 -13.81 16.97
C ARG A 241 -3.16 -12.50 17.70
N ALA A 242 -2.35 -11.61 17.14
CA ALA A 242 -2.15 -10.28 17.69
C ALA A 242 -3.41 -9.41 17.55
N GLU A 243 -4.09 -9.47 16.40
CA GLU A 243 -5.37 -8.78 16.17
C GLU A 243 -6.47 -9.30 17.11
N ILE A 244 -6.61 -10.61 17.27
CA ILE A 244 -7.53 -11.23 18.24
C ILE A 244 -7.22 -10.76 19.67
N LYS A 245 -5.95 -10.56 20.02
CA LYS A 245 -5.61 -10.01 21.32
C LYS A 245 -6.07 -8.56 21.46
N ASN A 246 -5.91 -7.76 20.41
CA ASN A 246 -6.28 -6.36 20.38
C ASN A 246 -7.80 -6.14 20.33
N CYS A 247 -8.59 -7.12 19.85
CA CYS A 247 -10.04 -6.99 19.75
C CYS A 247 -10.72 -6.70 21.10
N LEU A 248 -10.09 -7.11 22.22
CA LEU A 248 -10.59 -6.84 23.57
C LEU A 248 -10.56 -5.36 23.96
N ASN A 249 -9.84 -4.53 23.19
CA ASN A 249 -9.78 -3.08 23.40
C ASN A 249 -10.90 -2.35 22.63
N TYR A 250 -11.77 -3.07 21.93
CA TYR A 250 -12.82 -2.51 21.09
C TYR A 250 -14.20 -3.03 21.48
N GLN A 251 -15.20 -2.16 21.32
CA GLN A 251 -16.60 -2.48 21.46
C GLN A 251 -17.27 -2.42 20.09
N ALA A 252 -18.02 -3.48 19.75
CA ALA A 252 -18.84 -3.55 18.56
C ALA A 252 -20.32 -3.32 18.91
N SER A 253 -21.01 -2.48 18.14
CA SER A 253 -22.45 -2.27 18.23
C SER A 253 -23.07 -2.30 16.85
N ALA A 254 -24.14 -3.09 16.66
CA ALA A 254 -24.91 -3.07 15.43
C ALA A 254 -25.57 -1.69 15.25
N ILE A 255 -25.58 -1.19 14.02
CA ILE A 255 -26.15 0.13 13.66
C ILE A 255 -27.09 0.00 12.46
N THR A 256 -28.06 0.91 12.35
CA THR A 256 -28.99 0.96 11.22
C THR A 256 -28.41 1.75 10.05
N GLN A 257 -29.04 1.64 8.87
CA GLN A 257 -28.63 2.41 7.69
C GLN A 257 -28.80 3.92 7.89
N GLU A 258 -29.82 4.34 8.65
CA GLU A 258 -30.03 5.76 8.99
C GLU A 258 -28.89 6.31 9.84
N GLU A 259 -28.43 5.56 10.86
CA GLU A 259 -27.30 5.95 11.70
C GLU A 259 -25.98 6.07 10.90
N ILE A 260 -25.84 5.27 9.84
CA ILE A 260 -24.71 5.37 8.92
C ILE A 260 -24.80 6.63 8.07
N ILE A 261 -25.97 6.94 7.52
CA ILE A 261 -26.19 8.12 6.68
C ILE A 261 -25.93 9.40 7.48
N GLU A 262 -26.30 9.40 8.76
CA GLU A 262 -26.04 10.52 9.67
C GLU A 262 -24.58 10.60 10.13
N TYR A 263 -23.77 9.56 9.90
CA TYR A 263 -22.37 9.55 10.30
C TYR A 263 -21.56 10.55 9.48
N GLN A 264 -21.14 11.62 10.15
CA GLN A 264 -20.16 12.55 9.60
C GLN A 264 -18.76 12.00 9.83
N GLU A 265 -18.12 11.59 8.75
CA GLU A 265 -16.72 11.20 8.78
C GLU A 265 -15.85 12.35 9.24
N PHE A 266 -15.00 12.08 10.22
CA PHE A 266 -14.05 13.06 10.69
C PHE A 266 -12.96 13.27 9.65
N GLU A 267 -12.79 14.49 9.17
CA GLU A 267 -11.65 14.82 8.32
C GLU A 267 -10.36 14.68 9.16
N SER A 268 -9.51 13.72 8.79
CA SER A 268 -8.19 13.63 9.39
C SER A 268 -7.37 14.89 9.06
N ASN A 269 -6.78 15.48 10.10
CA ASN A 269 -5.82 16.58 9.98
C ASN A 269 -4.37 16.07 10.08
N THR A 270 -4.15 14.77 9.89
CA THR A 270 -2.81 14.17 9.97
C THR A 270 -1.92 14.73 8.86
N THR A 271 -0.80 15.32 9.27
CA THR A 271 0.20 15.94 8.39
C THR A 271 1.35 15.00 8.02
N GLN A 272 1.21 13.71 8.33
CA GLN A 272 2.15 12.63 8.05
C GLN A 272 1.44 11.53 7.24
N PHE A 273 2.09 10.40 7.00
CA PHE A 273 1.45 9.25 6.36
C PHE A 273 0.30 8.76 7.25
N ILE A 274 -0.93 8.82 6.74
CA ILE A 274 -2.12 8.37 7.48
C ILE A 274 -2.09 6.86 7.72
N GLU A 275 -1.32 6.14 6.91
CA GLU A 275 -1.26 4.69 7.00
C GLU A 275 -0.33 4.18 8.11
N ASP A 276 0.47 5.06 8.71
CA ASP A 276 1.21 4.76 9.95
C ASP A 276 0.30 4.90 11.20
N ASP A 277 -0.93 5.38 11.02
CA ASP A 277 -1.92 5.59 12.07
C ASP A 277 -2.99 4.48 12.02
N GLU A 278 -2.79 3.44 12.83
CA GLU A 278 -3.66 2.27 12.91
C GLU A 278 -5.06 2.59 13.46
N ASP A 279 -5.22 3.69 14.20
CA ASP A 279 -6.46 4.09 14.86
C ASP A 279 -7.31 5.05 13.99
N THR A 280 -6.80 5.45 12.81
CA THR A 280 -7.49 6.36 11.90
C THR A 280 -8.22 5.60 10.80
N LEU A 281 -9.37 6.12 10.37
CA LEU A 281 -10.08 5.63 9.20
C LEU A 281 -9.17 5.61 7.96
N GLN A 282 -9.12 4.48 7.26
CA GLN A 282 -8.32 4.33 6.04
C GLN A 282 -9.16 4.43 4.77
N ILE A 283 -10.47 4.29 4.89
CA ILE A 283 -11.46 4.45 3.83
C ILE A 283 -12.73 5.10 4.40
N SER A 284 -13.39 5.90 3.57
CA SER A 284 -14.65 6.56 3.92
C SER A 284 -15.83 5.59 3.86
N MET A 285 -16.76 5.73 4.80
CA MET A 285 -18.02 4.98 4.83
C MET A 285 -18.90 5.31 3.63
N ASN A 286 -18.94 6.58 3.22
CA ASN A 286 -19.64 7.01 2.01
C ASN A 286 -19.08 6.32 0.76
N TYR A 287 -17.76 6.14 0.69
CA TYR A 287 -17.16 5.38 -0.40
C TYR A 287 -17.56 3.91 -0.34
N ILE A 288 -17.50 3.28 0.84
CA ILE A 288 -17.92 1.87 0.99
C ILE A 288 -19.36 1.70 0.49
N LEU A 289 -20.31 2.52 0.99
CA LEU A 289 -21.72 2.41 0.61
C LEU A 289 -21.98 2.67 -0.87
N LYS A 290 -21.23 3.58 -1.53
CA LYS A 290 -21.35 3.83 -2.97
C LYS A 290 -20.88 2.64 -3.83
N ASN A 291 -19.97 1.81 -3.31
CA ASN A 291 -19.34 0.73 -4.07
C ASN A 291 -19.82 -0.67 -3.64
N VAL A 292 -20.73 -0.74 -2.67
CA VAL A 292 -21.35 -1.97 -2.21
C VAL A 292 -22.79 -2.00 -2.68
N ASP A 293 -23.21 -3.14 -3.20
CA ASP A 293 -24.62 -3.39 -3.48
C ASP A 293 -25.38 -3.45 -2.15
N ILE A 294 -26.23 -2.46 -1.91
CA ILE A 294 -26.95 -2.26 -0.65
C ILE A 294 -27.82 -3.48 -0.32
N ASP A 295 -28.37 -4.14 -1.35
CA ASP A 295 -29.21 -5.33 -1.20
C ASP A 295 -28.42 -6.54 -0.68
N ARG A 296 -27.08 -6.48 -0.76
CA ARG A 296 -26.19 -7.52 -0.25
C ARG A 296 -25.76 -7.28 1.20
N ILE A 297 -26.07 -6.14 1.81
CA ILE A 297 -25.69 -5.83 3.18
C ILE A 297 -26.61 -6.58 4.15
N GLU A 298 -26.04 -7.49 4.95
CA GLU A 298 -26.76 -8.25 5.97
C GLU A 298 -26.74 -7.51 7.32
N GLU A 299 -25.56 -7.04 7.73
CA GLU A 299 -25.37 -6.33 9.00
C GLU A 299 -24.32 -5.23 8.86
N THR A 300 -24.48 -4.15 9.63
CA THR A 300 -23.42 -3.15 9.79
C THR A 300 -23.11 -2.95 11.27
N TRP A 301 -21.83 -2.88 11.59
CA TRP A 301 -21.31 -2.79 12.94
C TRP A 301 -20.40 -1.57 13.08
N ALA A 302 -20.69 -0.72 14.05
CA ALA A 302 -19.78 0.33 14.52
C ALA A 302 -18.80 -0.27 15.53
N ILE A 303 -17.51 -0.03 15.31
CA ILE A 303 -16.41 -0.48 16.17
C ILE A 303 -15.74 0.74 16.79
N ARG A 304 -15.72 0.81 18.12
CA ARG A 304 -15.14 1.93 18.87
C ARG A 304 -14.11 1.39 19.86
N ALA A 305 -12.99 2.07 20.01
CA ALA A 305 -12.08 1.76 21.10
C ALA A 305 -12.80 1.98 22.45
N VAL A 306 -12.52 1.09 23.42
CA VAL A 306 -13.09 1.17 24.78
C VAL A 306 -12.52 2.39 25.53
N THR A 307 -11.27 2.75 25.23
CA THR A 307 -10.71 4.05 25.62
C THR A 307 -11.29 5.12 24.69
N ALA A 308 -11.52 6.33 25.19
CA ALA A 308 -12.17 7.41 24.45
C ALA A 308 -11.40 7.82 23.18
N SER A 309 -11.58 7.05 22.10
CA SER A 309 -11.10 7.37 20.75
C SER A 309 -12.10 8.28 20.06
N ARG A 310 -11.57 9.20 19.26
CA ARG A 310 -12.38 10.08 18.40
C ARG A 310 -12.87 9.38 17.14
N PHE A 311 -12.34 8.20 16.83
CA PHE A 311 -12.63 7.47 15.60
C PHE A 311 -13.56 6.29 15.85
N CYS A 312 -14.46 6.09 14.90
CA CYS A 312 -15.37 4.95 14.84
C CYS A 312 -15.09 4.23 13.54
N HIS A 313 -14.74 2.95 13.62
CA HIS A 313 -14.61 2.10 12.44
C HIS A 313 -15.94 1.43 12.13
N PHE A 314 -16.09 0.93 10.91
CA PHE A 314 -17.28 0.25 10.45
C PHE A 314 -16.89 -1.09 9.84
N ILE A 315 -17.68 -2.10 10.14
CA ILE A 315 -17.61 -3.41 9.48
C ILE A 315 -18.98 -3.67 8.86
N ILE A 316 -18.99 -3.89 7.55
CA ILE A 316 -20.18 -4.30 6.80
C ILE A 316 -20.05 -5.77 6.49
N LEU A 317 -21.04 -6.57 6.90
CA LEU A 317 -21.16 -7.99 6.57
C LEU A 317 -22.08 -8.15 5.37
N LEU A 318 -21.64 -8.91 4.38
CA LEU A 318 -22.40 -9.18 3.17
C LEU A 318 -23.05 -10.58 3.23
N THR A 319 -24.12 -10.75 2.47
CA THR A 319 -24.90 -12.00 2.35
C THR A 319 -24.09 -13.23 1.92
N ASP A 320 -22.94 -13.03 1.26
CA ASP A 320 -22.00 -14.11 0.87
C ASP A 320 -20.97 -14.43 1.97
N ARG A 321 -21.17 -13.90 3.18
CA ARG A 321 -20.27 -14.03 4.35
C ARG A 321 -18.92 -13.33 4.19
N THR A 322 -18.75 -12.49 3.17
CA THR A 322 -17.61 -11.58 3.10
C THR A 322 -17.86 -10.32 3.94
N HIS A 323 -16.81 -9.52 4.16
CA HIS A 323 -16.91 -8.30 4.94
C HIS A 323 -16.04 -7.18 4.38
N ILE A 324 -16.38 -5.95 4.71
CA ILE A 324 -15.61 -4.74 4.38
C ILE A 324 -15.37 -3.97 5.68
N CYS A 325 -14.11 -3.62 5.96
CA CYS A 325 -13.73 -2.80 7.12
C CYS A 325 -13.32 -1.40 6.68
N SER A 326 -13.72 -0.38 7.45
CA SER A 326 -13.21 0.99 7.24
C SER A 326 -11.75 1.20 7.72
N CYS A 327 -11.23 0.24 8.48
CA CYS A 327 -9.88 0.17 9.00
C CYS A 327 -8.86 -0.42 8.01
N LEU A 328 -9.33 -1.26 7.08
CA LEU A 328 -8.49 -1.90 6.10
C LEU A 328 -8.52 -1.03 4.85
N GLY A 329 -7.37 -0.51 4.45
CA GLY A 329 -7.17 -0.18 3.05
C GLY A 329 -7.23 -1.50 2.29
N LEU A 330 -8.41 -1.83 1.75
CA LEU A 330 -8.72 -3.11 1.10
C LEU A 330 -7.60 -3.51 0.16
#